data_AF-Q3AB39-F1
#
_entry.id   AF-Q3AB39-F1
#
_cell.length_a   1.000
_cell.length_b   1.000
_cell.length_c   1.000
_cell.angle_alpha   90.00
_cell.angle_beta   90.00
_cell.angle_gamma   90.00
#
_symmetry.space_group_name_H-M   'P 1'
#
loop_
_entity.id
_entity.type
_entity.pdbx_description
1 polymer ?
#
loop_
_entity_poly.entity_id
_entity_poly.type
_entity_poly.pdbx_seq_one_letter_code
_entity_poly.pdbx_strand_id
1 'polypeptide(L)'
;MATANENYFIYADPRKCLGCKNCEIACALAHANCDLTTAVTRGLKLKPRNSVVQVGGMVMPIQCRQCEDAPCAHACPTGAIYQEDKFVRINEGNCIGCKVCTMVCPFGAIIIAQEEKDEGNRRTKNGKARKCDLCYSRKQDNKEVSCACVEACPTKAIMLVDYESYRKKLIEERGKELVRAYSVIKA
;
A
#
# COMPACT_ATOMS: atom_id res chain seq x y z
N MET A 1 -0.37 10.58 27.46
CA MET A 1 0.07 10.76 26.06
C MET A 1 -0.94 10.04 25.20
N ALA A 2 -1.63 10.72 24.28
CA ALA A 2 -2.56 10.07 23.37
C ALA A 2 -1.80 8.97 22.61
N THR A 3 -2.28 7.74 22.67
CA THR A 3 -1.72 6.63 21.90
C THR A 3 -1.96 6.94 20.43
N ALA A 4 -0.94 7.45 19.74
CA ALA A 4 -1.01 7.66 18.30
C ALA A 4 -1.28 6.29 17.64
N ASN A 5 -2.38 6.21 16.90
CA ASN A 5 -2.77 4.98 16.22
C ASN A 5 -1.99 4.93 14.89
N GLU A 6 -0.77 4.39 14.95
CA GLU A 6 0.15 4.35 13.81
C GLU A 6 -0.43 3.53 12.64
N ASN A 7 -0.21 4.01 11.42
CA ASN A 7 -0.73 3.46 10.18
C ASN A 7 -0.14 2.08 9.86
N TYR A 8 -0.95 1.24 9.22
CA TYR A 8 -0.45 0.02 8.59
C TYR A 8 0.32 0.34 7.31
N PHE A 9 1.31 -0.47 6.97
CA PHE A 9 1.99 -0.35 5.67
C PHE A 9 2.47 -1.70 5.13
N ILE A 10 2.74 -1.75 3.82
CA ILE A 10 3.37 -2.92 3.20
C ILE A 10 4.88 -2.72 3.18
N TYR A 11 5.59 -3.69 3.75
CA TYR A 11 7.03 -3.86 3.61
C TYR A 11 7.35 -4.96 2.61
N ALA A 12 8.39 -4.78 1.82
CA ALA A 12 8.90 -5.78 0.89
C ALA A 12 10.40 -5.98 1.13
N ASP A 13 10.81 -7.22 1.40
CA ASP A 13 12.21 -7.60 1.58
C ASP A 13 12.86 -7.88 0.21
N PRO A 14 13.76 -7.01 -0.29
CA PRO A 14 14.39 -7.18 -1.59
C PRO A 14 15.26 -8.45 -1.67
N ARG A 15 15.74 -8.99 -0.53
CA ARG A 15 16.54 -10.21 -0.49
C ARG A 15 15.73 -11.47 -0.82
N LYS A 16 14.41 -11.40 -0.68
CA LYS A 16 13.48 -12.51 -0.94
C LYS A 16 12.68 -12.34 -2.22
N CYS A 17 12.68 -11.14 -2.80
CA CYS A 17 11.86 -10.85 -3.97
C CYS A 17 12.51 -11.41 -5.24
N LEU A 18 11.73 -12.17 -6.02
CA LEU A 18 12.16 -12.72 -7.30
C LEU A 18 11.72 -11.88 -8.50
N GLY A 19 10.99 -10.78 -8.27
CA GLY A 19 10.45 -9.95 -9.35
C GLY A 19 9.35 -10.60 -10.20
N CYS A 20 8.69 -11.66 -9.72
CA CYS A 20 7.71 -12.44 -10.51
C CYS A 20 6.41 -11.71 -10.88
N LYS A 21 6.17 -10.50 -10.37
CA LYS A 21 4.97 -9.67 -10.63
C LYS A 21 3.61 -10.27 -10.22
N ASN A 22 3.57 -11.42 -9.55
CA ASN A 22 2.31 -11.97 -8.99
C ASN A 22 1.58 -10.96 -8.10
N CYS A 23 2.33 -10.15 -7.35
CA CYS A 23 1.76 -9.10 -6.50
C CYS A 23 1.06 -7.98 -7.28
N GLU A 24 1.47 -7.69 -8.51
CA GLU A 24 0.79 -6.73 -9.40
C GLU A 24 -0.52 -7.32 -9.92
N ILE A 25 -0.44 -8.55 -10.46
CA ILE A 25 -1.61 -9.26 -11.00
C ILE A 25 -2.68 -9.42 -9.92
N ALA A 26 -2.30 -9.90 -8.74
CA ALA A 26 -3.22 -10.07 -7.62
C ALA A 26 -3.84 -8.76 -7.16
N CYS A 27 -3.06 -7.66 -7.11
CA CYS A 27 -3.58 -6.35 -6.76
C CYS A 27 -4.61 -5.88 -7.80
N ALA A 28 -4.30 -5.99 -9.09
CA ALA A 28 -5.20 -5.55 -10.15
C ALA A 28 -6.50 -6.36 -10.17
N LEU A 29 -6.43 -7.69 -10.07
CA LEU A 29 -7.60 -8.57 -10.03
C LEU A 29 -8.48 -8.30 -8.81
N ALA A 30 -7.87 -8.12 -7.63
CA ALA A 30 -8.57 -7.77 -6.40
C ALA A 30 -9.37 -6.46 -6.53
N HIS A 31 -8.83 -5.45 -7.22
CA HIS A 31 -9.51 -4.18 -7.44
C HIS A 31 -10.44 -4.16 -8.66
N ALA A 32 -10.27 -5.09 -9.61
CA ALA A 32 -11.19 -5.31 -10.72
C ALA A 32 -12.38 -6.21 -10.32
N ASN A 33 -12.31 -6.85 -9.15
CA ASN A 33 -13.29 -7.81 -8.64
C ASN A 33 -13.58 -8.94 -9.63
N CYS A 34 -12.53 -9.52 -10.21
CA CYS A 34 -12.61 -10.61 -11.17
C CYS A 34 -11.42 -11.55 -11.06
N ASP A 35 -11.57 -12.78 -11.57
CA ASP A 35 -10.48 -13.72 -11.76
C ASP A 35 -9.71 -13.45 -13.06
N LEU A 36 -8.56 -14.12 -13.21
CA LEU A 36 -7.68 -13.95 -14.35
C LEU A 36 -8.35 -14.36 -15.68
N THR A 37 -9.11 -15.45 -15.69
CA THR A 37 -9.82 -15.95 -16.88
C THR A 37 -10.86 -14.92 -17.32
N THR A 38 -11.65 -14.39 -16.40
CA THR A 38 -12.62 -13.33 -16.67
C THR A 38 -11.94 -12.06 -17.20
N ALA A 39 -10.82 -11.67 -16.61
CA ALA A 39 -10.06 -10.49 -17.06
C ALA A 39 -9.54 -10.65 -18.49
N VAL A 40 -9.00 -11.83 -18.83
CA VAL A 40 -8.48 -12.13 -20.17
C VAL A 40 -9.62 -12.20 -21.20
N THR A 41 -10.68 -12.96 -20.91
CA THR A 41 -11.82 -13.15 -21.83
C THR A 41 -12.52 -11.82 -22.16
N ARG A 42 -12.58 -10.89 -21.20
CA ARG A 42 -13.19 -9.57 -21.40
C ARG A 42 -12.21 -8.50 -21.88
N GLY A 43 -10.93 -8.84 -22.09
CA GLY A 43 -9.90 -7.90 -22.51
C GLY A 43 -9.69 -6.74 -21.51
N LEU A 44 -9.86 -7.00 -20.21
CA LEU A 44 -9.76 -5.95 -19.19
C LEU A 44 -8.32 -5.45 -19.06
N LYS A 45 -8.16 -4.12 -19.10
CA LYS A 45 -6.89 -3.50 -18.76
C LYS A 45 -6.69 -3.51 -17.25
N LEU A 46 -5.86 -4.43 -16.77
CA LEU A 46 -5.47 -4.54 -15.37
C LEU A 46 -4.67 -3.30 -14.93
N LYS A 47 -5.09 -2.70 -13.81
CA LYS A 47 -4.50 -1.48 -13.24
C LYS A 47 -4.06 -1.77 -11.80
N PRO A 48 -2.86 -2.35 -11.58
CA PRO A 48 -2.35 -2.61 -10.25
C PRO A 48 -2.08 -1.30 -9.50
N ARG A 49 -2.08 -1.37 -8.17
CA ARG A 49 -1.77 -0.22 -7.27
C ARG A 49 -0.40 -0.32 -6.62
N ASN A 50 0.42 -1.25 -7.10
CA ASN A 50 1.83 -1.48 -6.80
C ASN A 50 2.58 -1.75 -8.10
N SER A 51 3.92 -1.61 -8.09
CA SER A 51 4.76 -1.87 -9.24
C SER A 51 6.11 -2.45 -8.81
N VAL A 52 6.50 -3.59 -9.39
CA VAL A 52 7.81 -4.22 -9.24
C VAL A 52 8.83 -3.40 -10.01
N VAL A 53 9.79 -2.85 -9.29
CA VAL A 53 10.91 -2.09 -9.85
C VAL A 53 12.22 -2.83 -9.61
N GLN A 54 13.19 -2.60 -10.48
CA GLN A 54 14.52 -3.16 -10.37
C GLN A 54 15.56 -2.05 -10.51
N VAL A 55 16.46 -1.94 -9.54
CA VAL A 55 17.56 -0.96 -9.52
C VAL A 55 18.77 -1.61 -8.84
N GLY A 56 19.95 -1.51 -9.46
CA GLY A 56 21.22 -1.93 -8.83
C GLY A 56 21.25 -3.39 -8.36
N GLY A 57 20.66 -4.31 -9.13
CA GLY A 57 20.58 -5.74 -8.77
C GLY A 57 19.53 -6.07 -7.69
N MET A 58 18.85 -5.08 -7.13
CA MET A 58 17.72 -5.29 -6.21
C MET A 58 16.41 -5.22 -6.99
N VAL A 59 15.47 -6.10 -6.63
CA VAL A 59 14.11 -6.08 -7.16
C VAL A 59 13.12 -6.08 -6.00
N MET A 60 12.10 -5.23 -6.05
CA MET A 60 11.00 -5.25 -5.09
C MET A 60 9.79 -4.47 -5.60
N PRO A 61 8.56 -4.78 -5.13
CA PRO A 61 7.41 -3.93 -5.36
C PRO A 61 7.48 -2.62 -4.57
N ILE A 62 7.08 -1.54 -5.23
CA ILE A 62 6.82 -0.23 -4.67
C ILE A 62 5.31 -0.01 -4.64
N GLN A 63 4.82 0.52 -3.53
CA GLN A 63 3.43 0.88 -3.30
C GLN A 63 3.36 2.05 -2.31
N CYS A 64 2.16 2.55 -2.06
CA CYS A 64 1.95 3.58 -1.04
C CYS A 64 2.47 3.12 0.33
N ARG A 65 3.21 4.00 1.00
CA ARG A 65 3.78 3.75 2.33
C ARG A 65 2.86 4.12 3.50
N GLN A 66 1.67 4.65 3.22
CA GLN A 66 0.68 5.04 4.23
C GLN A 66 1.29 5.95 5.32
N CYS A 67 2.03 6.97 4.88
CA CYS A 67 2.81 7.85 5.76
C CYS A 67 1.93 8.47 6.86
N GLU A 68 2.46 8.54 8.09
CA GLU A 68 1.80 9.18 9.25
C GLU A 68 1.49 10.67 9.02
N ASP A 69 2.41 11.38 8.37
CA ASP A 69 2.25 12.79 8.04
C ASP A 69 1.45 13.01 6.74
N ALA A 70 1.20 11.95 5.97
CA ALA A 70 0.48 11.93 4.69
C ALA A 70 0.54 13.26 3.91
N PRO A 71 1.71 13.67 3.36
CA PRO A 71 1.83 14.96 2.65
C PRO A 71 0.84 15.08 1.47
N CYS A 72 0.46 13.96 0.88
CA CYS A 72 -0.58 13.90 -0.15
C CYS A 72 -1.98 14.29 0.34
N ALA A 73 -2.32 14.03 1.61
CA ALA A 73 -3.55 14.47 2.24
C ALA A 73 -3.54 15.99 2.46
N HIS A 74 -2.46 16.52 3.05
CA HIS A 74 -2.31 17.96 3.27
C HIS A 74 -2.33 18.78 1.98
N ALA A 75 -1.78 18.24 0.90
CA ALA A 75 -1.75 18.92 -0.39
C ALA A 75 -3.05 18.77 -1.22
N CYS A 76 -4.03 17.99 -0.76
CA CYS A 76 -5.26 17.76 -1.50
C CYS A 76 -6.27 18.91 -1.32
N PRO A 77 -6.55 19.73 -2.36
CA PRO A 77 -7.38 20.92 -2.19
C PRO A 77 -8.87 20.60 -1.94
N THR A 78 -9.32 19.40 -2.27
CA THR A 78 -10.72 18.96 -2.09
C THR A 78 -10.92 18.08 -0.87
N GLY A 79 -9.85 17.77 -0.11
CA GLY A 79 -9.91 16.79 0.98
C GLY A 79 -10.23 15.38 0.50
N ALA A 80 -10.03 15.06 -0.79
CA ALA A 80 -10.26 13.72 -1.32
C ALA A 80 -9.31 12.67 -0.72
N ILE A 81 -8.13 13.09 -0.24
CA ILE A 81 -7.19 12.23 0.47
C ILE A 81 -7.26 12.58 1.96
N TYR A 82 -7.51 11.59 2.79
CA TYR A 82 -7.73 11.77 4.24
C TYR A 82 -7.19 10.57 5.02
N GLN A 83 -6.94 10.77 6.32
CA GLN A 83 -6.58 9.69 7.23
C GLN A 83 -7.83 9.19 7.97
N GLU A 84 -7.96 7.89 8.12
CA GLU A 84 -9.04 7.23 8.85
C GLU A 84 -8.50 5.97 9.52
N ASP A 85 -8.66 5.89 10.84
CA ASP A 85 -8.08 4.86 11.71
C ASP A 85 -6.56 4.73 11.59
N LYS A 86 -6.09 3.76 10.79
CA LYS A 86 -4.69 3.41 10.52
C LYS A 86 -4.39 3.40 9.01
N PHE A 87 -5.18 4.16 8.23
CA PHE A 87 -5.13 4.19 6.76
C PHE A 87 -5.10 5.61 6.23
N VAL A 88 -4.29 5.85 5.20
CA VAL A 88 -4.46 7.02 4.32
C VAL A 88 -5.34 6.59 3.16
N ARG A 89 -6.52 7.19 2.99
CA ARG A 89 -7.51 6.80 1.96
C ARG A 89 -7.68 7.87 0.90
N ILE A 90 -8.17 7.46 -0.27
CA ILE A 90 -8.61 8.37 -1.32
C ILE A 90 -10.10 8.11 -1.58
N ASN A 91 -10.93 9.13 -1.41
CA ASN A 91 -12.28 9.16 -1.97
C ASN A 91 -12.19 9.64 -3.42
N GLU A 92 -12.26 8.67 -4.35
CA GLU A 92 -12.17 8.94 -5.80
C GLU A 92 -13.30 9.86 -6.30
N GLY A 93 -14.46 9.90 -5.64
CA GLY A 93 -15.59 10.78 -5.99
C GLY A 93 -15.32 12.27 -5.76
N ASN A 94 -14.45 12.60 -4.79
CA ASN A 94 -14.05 13.97 -4.48
C ASN A 94 -12.78 14.39 -5.24
N CYS A 95 -12.16 13.49 -5.99
CA CYS A 95 -10.90 13.75 -6.69
C CYS A 95 -11.15 14.52 -7.99
N ILE A 96 -10.61 15.74 -8.09
CA ILE A 96 -10.71 16.58 -9.28
C ILE A 96 -9.57 16.36 -10.29
N GLY A 97 -8.66 15.41 -10.03
CA GLY A 97 -7.55 15.12 -10.93
C GLY A 97 -6.50 16.23 -11.05
N CYS A 98 -6.30 17.06 -10.01
CA CYS A 98 -5.32 18.15 -10.03
C CYS A 98 -3.85 17.70 -9.98
N LYS A 99 -3.59 16.42 -9.68
CA LYS A 99 -2.25 15.79 -9.63
C LYS A 99 -1.26 16.37 -8.60
N VAL A 100 -1.68 17.29 -7.74
CA VAL A 100 -0.81 17.82 -6.67
C VAL A 100 -0.29 16.71 -5.77
N CYS A 101 -1.15 15.75 -5.41
CA CYS A 101 -0.78 14.60 -4.60
C CYS A 101 0.36 13.75 -5.20
N THR A 102 0.47 13.66 -6.53
CA THR A 102 1.56 12.90 -7.17
C THR A 102 2.90 13.63 -7.05
N MET A 103 2.89 14.97 -7.08
CA MET A 103 4.09 15.79 -6.96
C MET A 103 4.68 15.76 -5.54
N VAL A 104 3.81 15.71 -4.52
CA VAL A 104 4.25 15.70 -3.11
C VAL A 104 4.52 14.30 -2.57
N CYS A 105 4.23 13.23 -3.32
CA CYS A 105 4.48 11.87 -2.87
C CYS A 105 5.97 11.54 -3.03
N PRO A 106 6.75 11.40 -1.95
CA PRO A 106 8.19 11.15 -2.06
C PRO A 106 8.52 9.76 -2.64
N PHE A 107 7.53 8.86 -2.66
CA PHE A 107 7.68 7.49 -3.14
C PHE A 107 7.14 7.28 -4.57
N GLY A 108 6.60 8.32 -5.21
CA GLY A 108 5.97 8.18 -6.53
C GLY A 108 4.82 7.17 -6.57
N ALA A 109 4.17 6.92 -5.43
CA ALA A 109 3.26 5.79 -5.25
C ALA A 109 1.78 6.09 -5.60
N ILE A 110 1.50 7.30 -6.10
CA ILE A 110 0.17 7.75 -6.51
C ILE A 110 0.12 7.80 -8.03
N ILE A 111 -0.80 7.07 -8.63
CA ILE A 111 -1.03 7.01 -10.07
C ILE A 111 -2.30 7.79 -10.42
N ILE A 112 -2.35 8.31 -11.65
CA ILE A 112 -3.57 8.92 -12.19
C ILE A 112 -4.23 7.90 -13.12
N ALA A 113 -5.36 7.35 -12.69
CA ALA A 113 -6.15 6.44 -13.48
C ALA A 113 -7.14 7.22 -14.36
N GLN A 114 -7.02 7.05 -15.67
CA GLN A 114 -8.03 7.50 -16.61
C GLN A 114 -9.18 6.50 -16.64
N GLU A 115 -10.42 7.00 -16.56
CA GLU A 115 -11.64 6.24 -16.83
C GLU A 115 -11.98 6.40 -18.30
N GLU A 116 -12.16 5.30 -19.03
CA GLU A 116 -12.39 5.28 -20.48
C GLU A 116 -13.81 5.74 -20.85
N LYS A 117 -14.71 5.93 -19.87
CA LYS A 117 -16.15 6.17 -20.06
C LYS A 117 -16.67 7.49 -19.47
N ASP A 118 -15.83 8.51 -19.35
CA ASP A 118 -16.27 9.82 -18.84
C ASP A 118 -16.80 10.73 -19.96
N GLU A 119 -17.64 10.19 -20.87
CA GLU A 119 -18.28 10.95 -21.96
C GLU A 119 -19.27 12.01 -21.44
N GLY A 120 -19.75 11.85 -20.20
CA GLY A 120 -20.74 12.75 -19.57
C GLY A 120 -20.17 13.74 -18.55
N ASN A 121 -19.07 13.44 -17.85
CA ASN A 121 -18.54 14.30 -16.79
C ASN A 121 -17.38 15.16 -17.28
N ARG A 122 -17.71 16.25 -17.97
CA ARG A 122 -16.74 17.24 -18.49
C ARG A 122 -15.89 17.93 -17.41
N ARG A 123 -16.13 17.67 -16.12
CA ARG A 123 -15.40 18.32 -15.00
C ARG A 123 -14.04 17.67 -14.70
N THR A 124 -13.84 16.39 -15.05
CA THR A 124 -12.61 15.64 -14.70
C THR A 124 -12.01 14.91 -15.90
N LYS A 125 -11.71 15.62 -16.99
CA LYS A 125 -10.88 15.08 -18.10
C LYS A 125 -9.48 14.61 -17.66
N ASN A 126 -9.09 14.88 -16.42
CA ASN A 126 -7.73 14.72 -15.91
C ASN A 126 -7.43 13.36 -15.24
N GLY A 127 -8.40 12.45 -15.15
CA GLY A 127 -8.26 11.17 -14.45
C GLY A 127 -8.27 11.31 -12.92
N LYS A 128 -8.47 10.20 -12.21
CA LYS A 128 -8.59 10.15 -10.74
C LYS A 128 -7.32 9.60 -10.12
N ALA A 129 -6.90 10.19 -9.00
CA ALA A 129 -5.76 9.69 -8.23
C ALA A 129 -6.09 8.33 -7.60
N ARG A 130 -5.18 7.36 -7.72
CA ARG A 130 -5.25 6.05 -7.06
C ARG A 130 -3.90 5.72 -6.44
N LYS A 131 -3.93 4.96 -5.35
CA LYS A 131 -2.75 4.45 -4.65
C LYS A 131 -3.12 3.15 -3.94
N CYS A 132 -2.13 2.37 -3.50
CA CYS A 132 -2.41 1.23 -2.62
C CYS A 132 -3.23 1.71 -1.40
N ASP A 133 -4.34 1.02 -1.17
CA ASP A 133 -5.31 1.26 -0.10
C ASP A 133 -5.29 0.11 0.93
N LEU A 134 -4.22 -0.71 0.91
CA LEU A 134 -4.10 -1.93 1.73
C LEU A 134 -5.29 -2.88 1.56
N CYS A 135 -5.85 -2.96 0.34
CA CYS A 135 -7.04 -3.76 0.05
C CYS A 135 -8.19 -3.47 1.02
N TYR A 136 -8.39 -2.19 1.39
CA TYR A 136 -9.39 -1.78 2.38
C TYR A 136 -10.78 -2.39 2.13
N SER A 137 -11.20 -2.49 0.86
CA SER A 137 -12.50 -3.06 0.48
C SER A 137 -12.60 -4.58 0.70
N ARG A 138 -11.48 -5.29 0.93
CA ARG A 138 -11.43 -6.73 1.21
C ARG A 138 -11.35 -7.05 2.71
N LYS A 139 -11.40 -6.05 3.60
CA LYS A 139 -11.43 -6.30 5.05
C LYS A 139 -12.57 -7.28 5.36
N GLN A 140 -12.22 -8.41 5.97
CA GLN A 140 -13.19 -9.41 6.41
C GLN A 140 -13.79 -8.99 7.75
N ASP A 141 -14.94 -9.58 8.10
CA ASP A 141 -15.76 -9.27 9.28
C ASP A 141 -15.00 -9.32 10.63
N ASN A 142 -13.81 -9.93 10.65
CA ASN A 142 -12.94 -10.07 11.81
C ASN A 142 -11.94 -8.90 12.02
N LYS A 143 -12.04 -7.80 11.23
CA LYS A 143 -11.14 -6.64 11.27
C LYS A 143 -9.68 -6.93 10.89
N GLU A 144 -9.35 -8.14 10.44
CA GLU A 144 -8.01 -8.43 9.94
C GLU A 144 -7.84 -7.89 8.52
N VAL A 145 -6.76 -7.15 8.32
CA VAL A 145 -6.39 -6.60 7.02
C VAL A 145 -5.62 -7.66 6.26
N SER A 146 -6.23 -8.24 5.22
CA SER A 146 -5.52 -9.11 4.29
C SER A 146 -5.33 -8.43 2.93
N CYS A 147 -4.08 -8.34 2.50
CA CYS A 147 -3.70 -7.71 1.24
C CYS A 147 -3.45 -8.77 0.17
N ALA A 148 -4.09 -8.63 -0.99
CA ALA A 148 -3.93 -9.58 -2.10
C ALA A 148 -2.47 -9.75 -2.56
N CYS A 149 -1.66 -8.69 -2.48
CA CYS A 149 -0.24 -8.75 -2.81
C CYS A 149 0.59 -9.56 -1.79
N VAL A 150 0.19 -9.58 -0.51
CA VAL A 150 0.83 -10.38 0.55
C VAL A 150 0.48 -11.85 0.33
N GLU A 151 -0.81 -12.15 0.12
CA GLU A 151 -1.30 -13.52 -0.14
C GLU A 151 -0.65 -14.14 -1.38
N ALA A 152 -0.47 -13.35 -2.44
CA ALA A 152 0.04 -13.84 -3.72
C ALA A 152 1.57 -13.99 -3.78
N CYS A 153 2.32 -13.57 -2.75
CA CYS A 153 3.78 -13.57 -2.79
C CYS A 153 4.35 -14.98 -2.48
N PRO A 154 4.91 -15.71 -3.46
CA PRO A 154 5.34 -17.10 -3.25
C PRO A 154 6.52 -17.22 -2.28
N THR A 155 7.41 -16.22 -2.26
CA THR A 155 8.59 -16.21 -1.38
C THR A 155 8.36 -15.53 -0.04
N LYS A 156 7.12 -15.06 0.22
CA LYS A 156 6.79 -14.27 1.42
C LYS A 156 7.71 -13.06 1.61
N ALA A 157 8.13 -12.45 0.49
CA ALA A 157 8.92 -11.23 0.49
C ALA A 157 8.10 -10.00 0.92
N ILE A 158 6.78 -10.04 0.72
CA ILE A 158 5.86 -8.94 1.01
C ILE A 158 5.11 -9.25 2.30
N MET A 159 5.01 -8.26 3.19
CA MET A 159 4.28 -8.39 4.45
C MET A 159 3.53 -7.12 4.79
N LEU A 160 2.38 -7.29 5.45
CA LEU A 160 1.68 -6.21 6.13
C LEU A 160 2.34 -5.99 7.49
N VAL A 161 2.68 -4.75 7.78
CA VAL A 161 3.27 -4.33 9.04
C VAL A 161 2.24 -3.51 9.80
N ASP A 162 1.92 -3.99 11.01
CA ASP A 162 1.30 -3.18 12.07
C ASP A 162 2.43 -2.55 12.88
N TYR A 163 2.57 -1.23 12.80
CA TYR A 163 3.70 -0.53 13.41
C TYR A 163 3.73 -0.77 14.92
N GLU A 164 2.58 -0.72 15.58
CA GLU A 164 2.48 -0.89 17.03
C GLU A 164 2.95 -2.28 17.46
N SER A 165 2.44 -3.34 16.81
CA SER A 165 2.86 -4.72 17.07
C SER A 165 4.33 -4.95 16.73
N TYR A 166 4.81 -4.35 15.64
CA TYR A 166 6.22 -4.44 15.24
C TYR A 166 7.14 -3.80 16.29
N ARG A 167 6.81 -2.59 16.74
CA ARG A 167 7.55 -1.86 17.77
C ARG A 167 7.61 -2.61 19.10
N LYS A 168 6.48 -3.18 19.55
CA LYS A 168 6.42 -3.99 20.78
C LYS A 168 7.36 -5.19 20.70
N LYS A 169 7.34 -5.93 19.59
CA LYS A 169 8.24 -7.08 19.37
C LYS A 169 9.71 -6.66 19.39
N LEU A 170 10.05 -5.55 18.71
CA LEU A 170 11.43 -5.05 18.67
C LEU A 170 11.95 -4.67 20.06
N ILE A 171 11.14 -3.98 20.86
CA ILE A 171 11.49 -3.61 22.23
C ILE A 171 11.70 -4.86 23.09
N GLU A 172 10.83 -5.85 22.97
CA GLU A 172 10.91 -7.10 23.72
C GLU A 172 12.16 -7.92 23.35
N GLU A 173 12.43 -8.11 22.06
CA GLU A 173 13.62 -8.82 21.56
C GLU A 173 14.90 -8.12 22.01
N ARG A 174 14.97 -6.79 21.86
CA ARG A 174 16.13 -6.02 22.30
C ARG A 174 16.33 -6.07 23.81
N GLY A 175 15.25 -6.04 24.58
CA GLY A 175 15.30 -6.22 26.03
C GLY A 175 15.90 -7.58 26.41
N LYS A 176 15.45 -8.67 25.76
CA LYS A 176 16.00 -10.02 25.98
C LYS A 176 17.48 -10.10 25.65
N GLU A 177 17.92 -9.49 24.56
CA GLU A 177 19.34 -9.43 24.18
C GLU A 177 20.19 -8.73 25.24
N LEU A 178 19.75 -7.57 25.73
CA LEU A 178 20.48 -6.79 26.74
C LEU A 178 20.60 -7.57 28.05
N VAL A 179 19.51 -8.20 28.50
CA VAL A 179 19.51 -9.03 29.71
C VAL A 179 20.48 -10.20 29.54
N ARG A 180 20.47 -10.90 28.40
CA ARG A 180 21.41 -11.99 28.12
C ARG A 180 22.87 -11.53 28.13
N ALA A 181 23.16 -10.42 27.45
CA ALA A 181 24.52 -9.88 27.39
C ALA A 181 25.04 -9.49 28.78
N TYR A 182 24.19 -8.85 29.61
CA TYR A 182 24.54 -8.51 30.97
C TYR A 182 24.79 -9.75 31.85
N SER A 183 23.95 -10.79 31.72
CA SER A 183 24.13 -12.04 32.46
C SER A 183 25.43 -12.76 32.12
N VAL A 184 25.89 -12.71 30.86
CA VAL A 184 27.17 -13.30 30.44
C VAL A 184 28.37 -12.54 31.01
N ILE A 185 28.30 -11.22 31.15
CA ILE A 185 29.38 -10.41 31.75
C ILE A 185 29.54 -10.67 33.25
N LYS A 186 28.45 -11.04 33.93
CA LYS A 186 28.43 -11.30 35.38
C LYS A 186 28.68 -12.77 35.78
N ALA A 187 28.76 -13.67 34.80
CA ALA A 187 29.10 -15.08 35.01
C ALA A 187 30.61 -15.29 34.91
#